data_AF-A0A7Z0PFU5-F1
#
_entry.id   AF-A0A7Z0PFU5-F1
#
_cell.length_a   1.000
_cell.length_b   1.000
_cell.length_c   1.000
_cell.angle_alpha   90.00
_cell.angle_beta   90.00
_cell.angle_gamma   90.00
#
_symmetry.space_group_name_H-M   'P 1'
#
loop_
_entity.id
_entity.type
_entity.pdbx_description
1 polymer ?
#
loop_
_entity_poly.entity_id
_entity_poly.type
_entity_poly.pdbx_seq_one_letter_code
_entity_poly.pdbx_strand_id
1 'polypeptide(L)'
;VSHSTFKEFNVSEKGAVINNAKNIARSRIAGLINGNNNIKDTRAKLALLDVTGLEESKLKGILEALSKDKLDVILSNPNGITLDGASFLNIHNMALTTSKPIIENEEIKGYNKPKGNIKSLKELNTDENLEIIASTFKSEGDIKVC
;
A
#
# COMPACT_ATOMS: atom_id res chain seq x y z
N VAL A 1 -9.58 11.32 3.02
CA VAL A 1 -9.03 10.05 2.46
C VAL A 1 -8.86 10.16 0.96
N SER A 2 -7.82 9.59 0.38
CA SER A 2 -7.71 9.39 -1.08
C SER A 2 -8.09 7.95 -1.42
N HIS A 3 -9.10 7.75 -2.27
CA HIS A 3 -9.56 6.42 -2.71
C HIS A 3 -9.30 6.25 -4.19
N SER A 4 -8.41 5.32 -4.52
CA SER A 4 -8.06 4.96 -5.90
C SER A 4 -8.49 3.54 -6.19
N THR A 5 -9.27 3.34 -7.25
CA THR A 5 -9.73 2.01 -7.68
C THR A 5 -8.91 1.49 -8.84
N PHE A 6 -8.54 0.22 -8.80
CA PHE A 6 -7.74 -0.44 -9.83
C PHE A 6 -8.45 -1.69 -10.34
N LYS A 7 -8.23 -2.03 -11.62
CA LYS A 7 -8.51 -3.39 -12.11
C LYS A 7 -7.40 -4.35 -11.72
N GLU A 8 -6.16 -3.88 -11.80
CA GLU A 8 -4.98 -4.59 -11.35
C GLU A 8 -4.06 -3.61 -10.63
N PHE A 9 -3.46 -4.05 -9.53
CA PHE A 9 -2.43 -3.29 -8.84
C PHE A 9 -1.27 -4.24 -8.52
N ASN A 10 -0.13 -3.99 -9.17
CA ASN A 10 1.09 -4.77 -9.04
C ASN A 10 2.27 -3.80 -8.89
N VAL A 11 3.26 -4.20 -8.10
CA VAL A 11 4.53 -3.47 -7.98
C VAL A 11 5.62 -4.37 -8.54
N SER A 12 6.25 -3.93 -9.63
CA SER A 12 7.40 -4.65 -10.21
C SER A 12 8.67 -4.44 -9.37
N GLU A 13 9.75 -5.12 -9.71
CA GLU A 13 11.07 -4.94 -9.09
C GLU A 13 11.60 -3.50 -9.21
N LYS A 14 11.13 -2.74 -10.21
CA LYS A 14 11.46 -1.30 -10.34
C LYS A 14 10.77 -0.42 -9.29
N GLY A 15 9.82 -0.98 -8.54
CA GLY A 15 9.03 -0.28 -7.54
C GLY A 15 7.89 0.57 -8.11
N ALA A 16 7.20 1.28 -7.23
CA ALA A 16 6.12 2.21 -7.54
C ALA A 16 6.10 3.37 -6.54
N VAL A 17 5.59 4.53 -6.96
CA VAL A 17 5.51 5.74 -6.13
C VAL A 17 4.07 6.22 -5.97
N ILE A 18 3.64 6.40 -4.73
CA ILE A 18 2.41 7.11 -4.36
C ILE A 18 2.74 8.60 -4.25
N ASN A 19 2.32 9.40 -5.24
CA ASN A 19 2.57 10.83 -5.24
C ASN A 19 1.51 11.61 -4.43
N ASN A 20 1.78 11.82 -3.14
CA ASN A 20 0.98 12.66 -2.23
C ASN A 20 1.63 14.03 -1.97
N ALA A 21 2.51 14.50 -2.86
CA ALA A 21 3.23 15.76 -2.72
C ALA A 21 2.52 16.88 -3.49
N LYS A 22 2.34 18.06 -2.86
CA LYS A 22 1.74 19.24 -3.52
C LYS A 22 2.76 20.00 -4.38
N ASN A 23 4.04 19.95 -3.99
CA ASN A 23 5.16 20.56 -4.69
C ASN A 23 6.10 19.47 -5.22
N ILE A 24 7.11 19.86 -5.99
CA ILE A 24 8.18 18.94 -6.43
C ILE A 24 8.77 18.23 -5.20
N ALA A 25 8.94 16.92 -5.32
CA ALA A 25 9.53 16.07 -4.31
C ALA A 25 10.52 15.09 -4.95
N ARG A 26 11.46 14.58 -4.15
CA ARG A 26 12.48 13.62 -4.62
C ARG A 26 12.14 12.23 -4.08
N SER A 27 11.90 11.30 -4.99
CA SER A 27 11.76 9.86 -4.75
C SER A 27 13.12 9.19 -4.74
N ARG A 28 13.27 8.21 -3.84
CA ARG A 28 14.46 7.34 -3.78
C ARG A 28 14.56 6.44 -5.01
N ILE A 29 13.43 6.00 -5.57
CA ILE A 29 13.40 5.05 -6.70
C ILE A 29 13.18 5.70 -8.07
N ALA A 30 12.63 6.92 -8.13
CA ALA A 30 12.22 7.57 -9.38
C ALA A 30 12.78 8.99 -9.58
N GLY A 31 13.61 9.49 -8.67
CA GLY A 31 14.23 10.82 -8.80
C GLY A 31 13.26 11.97 -8.54
N LEU A 32 13.40 13.08 -9.25
CA LEU A 32 12.53 14.25 -9.06
C LEU A 32 11.15 14.01 -9.70
N ILE A 33 10.09 14.19 -8.91
CA ILE A 33 8.70 14.07 -9.35
C ILE A 33 8.00 15.40 -9.09
N ASN A 34 7.23 15.87 -10.08
CA ASN A 34 6.39 17.06 -9.94
C ASN A 34 5.28 16.86 -8.91
N GLY A 35 4.79 17.97 -8.36
CA GLY A 35 3.62 17.95 -7.47
C GLY A 35 2.40 17.31 -8.14
N ASN A 36 1.59 16.63 -7.34
CA ASN A 36 0.34 16.03 -7.79
C ASN A 36 -0.75 17.10 -7.87
N ASN A 37 -1.09 17.49 -9.11
CA ASN A 37 -2.12 18.50 -9.40
C ASN A 37 -3.55 18.08 -8.97
N ASN A 38 -3.76 16.81 -8.62
CA ASN A 38 -5.04 16.35 -8.06
C ASN A 38 -5.24 16.77 -6.60
N ILE A 39 -4.18 17.23 -5.92
CA ILE A 39 -4.25 17.70 -4.53
C ILE A 39 -4.66 19.18 -4.53
N LYS A 40 -5.94 19.46 -4.24
CA LYS A 40 -6.47 20.83 -4.20
C LYS A 40 -6.00 21.59 -2.95
N ASP A 41 -6.48 21.16 -1.80
CA ASP A 41 -6.23 21.85 -0.53
C ASP A 41 -5.27 21.06 0.35
N THR A 42 -5.73 19.89 0.80
CA THR A 42 -5.03 19.05 1.79
C THR A 42 -4.52 17.77 1.18
N ARG A 43 -3.31 17.37 1.58
CA ARG A 43 -2.77 16.04 1.29
C ARG A 43 -3.61 14.98 1.98
N ALA A 44 -3.65 13.79 1.39
CA ALA A 44 -4.31 12.66 2.04
C ALA A 44 -3.50 12.22 3.27
N LYS A 45 -4.20 11.89 4.36
CA LYS A 45 -3.62 11.17 5.52
C LYS A 45 -3.72 9.66 5.38
N LEU A 46 -4.66 9.20 4.55
CA LEU A 46 -4.92 7.81 4.23
C LEU A 46 -5.11 7.66 2.72
N ALA A 47 -4.35 6.74 2.11
CA ALA A 47 -4.50 6.31 0.73
C ALA A 47 -5.06 4.88 0.67
N LEU A 48 -6.27 4.72 0.12
CA LEU A 48 -6.89 3.43 -0.15
C LEU A 48 -6.65 3.05 -1.62
N LEU A 49 -5.92 1.96 -1.82
CA LEU A 49 -5.69 1.30 -3.09
C LEU A 49 -6.63 0.09 -3.18
N ASP A 50 -7.75 0.25 -3.88
CA ASP A 50 -8.84 -0.73 -3.92
C ASP A 50 -8.85 -1.48 -5.25
N VAL A 51 -8.50 -2.76 -5.21
CA VAL A 51 -8.47 -3.63 -6.39
C VAL A 51 -9.83 -4.29 -6.57
N THR A 52 -10.47 -3.98 -7.69
CA THR A 52 -11.84 -4.42 -8.06
C THR A 52 -11.85 -5.44 -9.20
N GLY A 53 -10.69 -5.79 -9.74
CA GLY A 53 -10.55 -6.85 -10.73
C GLY A 53 -10.60 -8.24 -10.10
N LEU A 54 -10.19 -9.24 -10.88
CA LEU A 54 -10.24 -10.65 -10.50
C LEU A 54 -8.87 -11.22 -10.10
N GLU A 55 -7.79 -10.50 -10.39
CA GLU A 55 -6.43 -10.98 -10.17
C GLU A 55 -5.90 -10.59 -8.79
N GLU A 56 -4.99 -11.43 -8.26
CA GLU A 56 -4.21 -11.11 -7.07
C GLU A 56 -3.22 -9.95 -7.33
N SER A 57 -2.83 -9.24 -6.27
CA SER A 57 -1.77 -8.25 -6.34
C SER A 57 -0.41 -8.89 -6.08
N LYS A 58 0.59 -8.59 -6.92
CA LYS A 58 1.97 -9.04 -6.75
C LYS A 58 2.88 -7.84 -6.49
N LEU A 59 3.49 -7.80 -5.31
CA LEU A 59 4.43 -6.75 -4.91
C LEU A 59 5.84 -7.32 -4.85
N LYS A 60 6.69 -6.91 -5.80
CA LYS A 60 8.05 -7.45 -6.01
C LYS A 60 9.17 -6.44 -5.74
N GLY A 61 8.84 -5.29 -5.18
CA GLY A 61 9.80 -4.20 -5.03
C GLY A 61 9.29 -3.14 -4.06
N ILE A 62 9.91 -1.96 -4.14
CA ILE A 62 9.65 -0.86 -3.23
C ILE A 62 8.35 -0.14 -3.62
N LEU A 63 7.43 0.01 -2.67
CA LEU A 63 6.34 0.97 -2.74
C LEU A 63 6.73 2.18 -1.87
N GLU A 64 6.99 3.31 -2.51
CA GLU A 64 7.39 4.56 -1.85
C GLU A 64 6.24 5.56 -1.83
N ALA A 65 6.02 6.22 -0.69
CA ALA A 65 5.15 7.39 -0.62
C ALA A 65 5.95 8.70 -0.65
N LEU A 66 5.54 9.63 -1.51
CA LEU A 66 6.01 11.01 -1.49
C LEU A 66 5.00 11.86 -0.73
N SER A 67 5.23 12.04 0.57
CA SER A 67 4.40 12.88 1.43
C SER A 67 5.29 13.63 2.42
N LYS A 68 4.96 14.89 2.69
CA LYS A 68 5.62 15.65 3.77
C LYS A 68 5.06 15.29 5.15
N ASP A 69 3.78 14.89 5.18
CA ASP A 69 3.09 14.46 6.40
C ASP A 69 3.00 12.93 6.40
N LYS A 70 2.77 12.33 7.58
CA LYS A 70 2.52 10.89 7.70
C LYS A 70 1.37 10.47 6.79
N LEU A 71 1.59 9.39 6.03
CA LEU A 71 0.60 8.79 5.15
C LEU A 71 0.44 7.32 5.50
N ASP A 72 -0.80 6.95 5.79
CA ASP A 72 -1.21 5.55 5.91
C ASP A 72 -1.67 5.04 4.54
N VAL A 73 -1.38 3.78 4.25
CA VAL A 73 -1.72 3.15 2.97
C VAL A 73 -2.41 1.83 3.23
N ILE A 74 -3.56 1.63 2.58
CA ILE A 74 -4.26 0.35 2.56
C ILE A 74 -4.23 -0.18 1.13
N LEU A 75 -3.72 -1.39 0.93
CA LEU A 75 -3.98 -2.16 -0.29
C LEU A 75 -5.05 -3.22 0.01
N SER A 76 -6.21 -3.03 -0.61
CA SER A 76 -7.36 -3.95 -0.54
C SER A 76 -7.45 -4.74 -1.83
N ASN A 77 -7.21 -6.05 -1.76
CA ASN A 77 -7.45 -6.96 -2.88
C ASN A 77 -8.10 -8.27 -2.39
N PRO A 78 -9.42 -8.44 -2.55
CA PRO A 78 -10.13 -9.65 -2.13
C PRO A 78 -9.63 -10.95 -2.77
N ASN A 79 -8.97 -10.88 -3.92
CA ASN A 79 -8.46 -12.05 -4.64
C ASN A 79 -7.14 -12.58 -4.06
N GLY A 80 -6.43 -11.77 -3.27
CA GLY A 80 -5.17 -12.15 -2.63
C GLY A 80 -4.04 -11.15 -2.89
N ILE A 81 -2.98 -11.27 -2.08
CA ILE A 81 -1.77 -10.45 -2.18
C ILE A 81 -0.53 -11.35 -2.02
N THR A 82 0.39 -11.27 -2.97
CA THR A 82 1.69 -11.94 -2.94
C THR A 82 2.79 -10.90 -2.78
N LEU A 83 3.62 -11.10 -1.75
CA LEU A 83 4.80 -10.29 -1.43
C LEU A 83 6.03 -11.11 -1.81
N ASP A 84 6.88 -10.58 -2.70
CA ASP A 84 8.07 -11.26 -3.21
C ASP A 84 9.25 -10.29 -3.18
N GLY A 85 9.78 -10.04 -1.98
CA GLY A 85 10.79 -9.00 -1.75
C GLY A 85 10.19 -7.60 -1.67
N ALA A 86 8.94 -7.49 -1.22
CA ALA A 86 8.26 -6.21 -1.08
C ALA A 86 8.92 -5.36 0.02
N SER A 87 8.97 -4.05 -0.19
CA SER A 87 9.41 -3.10 0.83
C SER A 87 8.59 -1.83 0.79
N PHE A 88 8.32 -1.25 1.95
CA PHE A 88 7.50 -0.04 2.07
C PHE A 88 8.34 1.11 2.59
N LEU A 89 8.37 2.23 1.85
CA LEU A 89 9.19 3.40 2.16
C LEU A 89 8.34 4.65 2.35
N ASN A 90 8.62 5.40 3.42
CA ASN A 90 7.90 6.63 3.80
C ASN A 90 6.38 6.42 3.96
N ILE A 91 5.97 5.18 4.29
CA ILE A 91 4.59 4.81 4.60
C ILE A 91 4.55 4.57 6.11
N HIS A 92 3.71 5.33 6.82
CA HIS A 92 3.70 5.27 8.28
C HIS A 92 2.98 4.02 8.80
N ASN A 93 1.83 3.69 8.20
CA ASN A 93 1.16 2.42 8.43
C ASN A 93 0.81 1.80 7.08
N MET A 94 1.32 0.61 6.79
CA MET A 94 0.92 -0.17 5.63
C MET A 94 -0.05 -1.27 6.06
N ALA A 95 -1.28 -1.25 5.56
CA ALA A 95 -2.25 -2.32 5.75
C ALA A 95 -2.45 -3.10 4.45
N LEU A 96 -2.24 -4.41 4.50
CA LEU A 96 -2.52 -5.32 3.40
C LEU A 96 -3.75 -6.15 3.76
N THR A 97 -4.81 -6.05 2.97
CA THR A 97 -6.05 -6.77 3.26
C THR A 97 -6.67 -7.46 2.06
N THR A 98 -7.29 -8.61 2.31
CA THR A 98 -8.14 -9.32 1.35
C THR A 98 -9.63 -9.17 1.68
N SER A 99 -9.96 -8.09 2.37
CA SER A 99 -11.32 -7.66 2.70
C SER A 99 -11.54 -6.23 2.27
N LYS A 100 -12.80 -5.77 2.25
CA LYS A 100 -13.08 -4.34 2.11
C LYS A 100 -12.88 -3.65 3.46
N PRO A 101 -12.12 -2.54 3.53
CA PRO A 101 -12.04 -1.73 4.73
C PRO A 101 -13.33 -0.94 4.94
N ILE A 102 -13.71 -0.74 6.21
CA ILE A 102 -14.82 0.11 6.63
C ILE A 102 -14.23 1.45 7.04
N ILE A 103 -14.53 2.50 6.28
CA ILE A 103 -14.00 3.85 6.50
C ILE A 103 -15.16 4.78 6.84
N GLU A 104 -15.05 5.47 7.97
CA GLU A 104 -16.02 6.48 8.44
C GLU A 104 -15.29 7.70 8.97
N ASN A 105 -15.77 8.90 8.65
CA ASN A 105 -15.16 10.17 9.07
C ASN A 105 -13.66 10.24 8.76
N GLU A 106 -13.28 9.75 7.58
CA GLU A 106 -11.89 9.67 7.10
C GLU A 106 -10.94 8.74 7.86
N GLU A 107 -11.48 7.88 8.73
CA GLU A 107 -10.72 6.94 9.55
C GLU A 107 -11.16 5.50 9.30
N ILE A 108 -10.25 4.56 9.53
CA ILE A 108 -10.56 3.12 9.49
C ILE A 108 -11.33 2.77 10.76
N LYS A 109 -12.52 2.20 10.62
CA LYS A 109 -13.33 1.67 11.73
C LYS A 109 -13.23 0.15 11.86
N GLY A 110 -12.77 -0.52 10.81
CA GLY A 110 -12.51 -1.94 10.81
C GLY A 110 -12.43 -2.51 9.40
N TYR A 111 -12.55 -3.83 9.31
CA TYR A 111 -12.45 -4.59 8.07
C TYR A 111 -13.62 -5.57 7.97
N ASN A 112 -14.16 -5.74 6.77
CA ASN A 112 -15.09 -6.84 6.50
C ASN A 112 -14.38 -8.20 6.63
N LYS A 113 -15.14 -9.29 6.54
CA LYS A 113 -14.56 -10.64 6.54
C LYS A 113 -13.58 -10.81 5.35
N PRO A 114 -12.32 -11.18 5.59
CA PRO A 114 -11.36 -11.51 4.54
C PRO A 114 -11.84 -12.66 3.66
N LYS A 115 -11.46 -12.61 2.38
CA LYS A 115 -11.82 -13.63 1.38
C LYS A 115 -10.61 -14.34 0.80
N GLY A 116 -9.56 -13.59 0.50
CA GLY A 116 -8.32 -14.11 -0.09
C GLY A 116 -7.22 -14.39 0.93
N ASN A 117 -6.11 -14.93 0.43
CA ASN A 117 -4.91 -15.23 1.21
C ASN A 117 -3.82 -14.20 0.93
N ILE A 118 -2.93 -13.99 1.90
CA ILE A 118 -1.70 -13.23 1.71
C ILE A 118 -0.52 -14.17 1.89
N LYS A 119 0.48 -14.08 0.99
CA LYS A 119 1.71 -14.86 1.12
C LYS A 119 2.95 -14.00 0.91
N SER A 120 3.99 -14.24 1.71
CA SER A 120 5.33 -13.69 1.49
C SER A 120 6.26 -14.81 1.03
N LEU A 121 6.87 -14.66 -0.13
CA LEU A 121 7.78 -15.65 -0.73
C LEU A 121 9.24 -15.38 -0.36
N LYS A 122 9.58 -14.12 -0.09
CA LYS A 122 10.91 -13.66 0.31
C LYS A 122 10.78 -12.73 1.50
N GLU A 123 11.90 -12.11 1.87
CA GLU A 123 11.95 -11.13 2.94
C GLU A 123 10.95 -9.99 2.69
N LEU A 124 10.20 -9.65 3.73
CA LEU A 124 9.29 -8.51 3.78
C LEU A 124 9.89 -7.46 4.72
N ASN A 125 10.15 -6.27 4.19
CA ASN A 125 10.80 -5.20 4.93
C ASN A 125 9.88 -3.98 5.08
N THR A 126 9.75 -3.46 6.29
CA THR A 126 9.12 -2.17 6.54
C THR A 126 9.89 -1.41 7.63
N ASP A 127 10.03 -0.10 7.44
CA ASP A 127 10.69 0.79 8.40
C ASP A 127 9.72 1.27 9.52
N GLU A 128 8.43 0.89 9.44
CA GLU A 128 7.35 1.38 10.29
C GLU A 128 6.31 0.26 10.52
N ASN A 129 5.03 0.59 10.75
CA ASN A 129 4.01 -0.40 11.07
C ASN A 129 3.47 -1.13 9.82
N LEU A 130 3.29 -2.44 9.97
CA LEU A 130 2.65 -3.31 8.98
C LEU A 130 1.49 -4.07 9.62
N GLU A 131 0.32 -3.98 8.99
CA GLU A 131 -0.88 -4.74 9.35
C GLU A 131 -1.27 -5.69 8.20
N ILE A 132 -1.58 -6.95 8.53
CA ILE A 132 -1.99 -7.98 7.56
C ILE A 132 -3.35 -8.53 7.98
N ILE A 133 -4.37 -8.32 7.14
CA ILE A 133 -5.76 -8.71 7.39
C ILE A 133 -6.24 -9.64 6.27
N ALA A 134 -6.10 -10.95 6.48
CA ALA A 134 -6.39 -11.97 5.47
C ALA A 134 -7.07 -13.21 6.06
N SER A 135 -7.64 -14.06 5.19
CA SER A 135 -8.16 -15.37 5.62
C SER A 135 -7.03 -16.27 6.14
N THR A 136 -5.90 -16.22 5.44
CA THR A 136 -4.64 -16.83 5.88
C THR A 136 -3.48 -15.94 5.49
N PHE A 137 -2.43 -15.97 6.31
CA PHE A 137 -1.13 -15.39 6.00
C PHE A 137 -0.06 -16.49 6.10
N LYS A 138 0.75 -16.65 5.04
CA LYS A 138 1.88 -17.59 5.03
C LYS A 138 3.16 -16.84 4.67
N SER A 139 4.22 -17.01 5.46
CA SER A 139 5.55 -16.50 5.13
C SER A 139 6.51 -17.65 4.85
N GLU A 140 7.22 -17.58 3.74
CA GLU A 140 8.32 -18.47 3.36
C GLU A 140 9.69 -17.79 3.54
N GLY A 141 9.71 -16.46 3.71
CA GLY A 141 10.89 -15.68 4.06
C GLY A 141 10.75 -14.96 5.41
N ASP A 142 11.82 -14.29 5.82
CA ASP A 142 11.85 -13.50 7.05
C ASP A 142 10.95 -12.26 6.96
N ILE A 143 10.43 -11.83 8.10
CA ILE A 143 9.69 -10.57 8.22
C ILE A 143 10.51 -9.66 9.11
N LYS A 144 10.98 -8.54 8.57
CA LYS A 144 11.68 -7.51 9.32
C LYS A 144 10.81 -6.27 9.43
N VAL A 145 10.47 -5.97 10.68
CA VAL A 145 9.84 -4.72 11.09
C VAL A 145 10.89 -4.04 11.95
N CYS A 146 11.47 -2.95 11.44
CA CYS A 146 12.60 -2.26 12.06
C CYS A 146 12.15 -1.04 12.87
#